data_AF-A0A7V9SNR5-F1
#
_entry.id   AF-A0A7V9SNR5-F1
#
_cell.length_a   1.000
_cell.length_b   1.000
_cell.length_c   1.000
_cell.angle_alpha   90.00
_cell.angle_beta   90.00
_cell.angle_gamma   90.00
#
_symmetry.space_group_name_H-M   'P 1'
#
loop_
_entity.id
_entity.type
_entity.pdbx_description
1 polymer ?
#
loop_
_entity_poly.entity_id
_entity_poly.type
_entity_poly.pdbx_seq_one_letter_code
_entity_poly.pdbx_strand_id
1 'polypeptide(L)'
;MGAVLPTAASPAQAAPPMALTLGDAVFWSGVHIANGAVNNSAACTASTCPTWPLKVVGGAARLRVAIDNPVRSNTFTLEVVDPAGAPVGSAATNNAFAAEVLVPKPAAGSWTIRVVPTSVTDSGFRMRAKLERNIPALPSGKVAQLPNLKTVPPYEFGFIAPANPLNAVYPPDTVNPPLDVAGSHPLSCAADEMAPVSAGGGGATKCLRLTSGPMNVGSGPFEMLFDFATDIAGGKVDPALLQGPMRQVIHYADGTSSERAAGTYSFHKTHAHFHTDQVLTYELFHVDSVETGKLTQTGAGTKSGFCPADQLFGDWHSFTQLPPGTFGEGDTAGGNCYSPQGGVLGLSVGWGDVYRWQRPGQYVEFGNSGDGLYVVRTTADKFDHVIEENENDNAAYAYIQVNGEQVKTLERGQGTDPWDKTKIVFTGVGPAARELGGATTYVPEATSAEPAPAQVADAAIDNAALPRTGAANGTLVGVCAIVTGALLMVRRRVQATPQPVRMRRRRTSPG
;
A
#
# COMPACT_ATOMS: atom_id res chain seq x y z
N MET A 1 20.75 -20.35 -14.91
CA MET A 1 21.52 -19.12 -15.14
C MET A 1 21.53 -18.82 -16.64
N GLY A 2 20.53 -18.07 -17.13
CA GLY A 2 20.56 -17.47 -18.45
C GLY A 2 20.79 -15.98 -18.25
N ALA A 3 21.93 -15.47 -18.72
CA ALA A 3 22.24 -14.06 -18.64
C ALA A 3 21.19 -13.27 -19.43
N VAL A 4 20.40 -12.46 -18.73
CA VAL A 4 19.66 -11.37 -19.34
C VAL A 4 20.74 -10.40 -19.83
N LEU A 5 20.97 -10.37 -21.14
CA LEU A 5 21.80 -9.35 -21.75
C LEU A 5 21.17 -8.00 -21.40
N PRO A 6 21.92 -7.05 -20.82
CA PRO A 6 21.40 -5.72 -20.57
C PRO A 6 21.06 -5.12 -21.93
N THR A 7 19.79 -4.81 -22.15
CA THR A 7 19.39 -3.85 -23.18
C THR A 7 20.21 -2.59 -22.93
N ALA A 8 21.00 -2.18 -23.93
CA ALA A 8 21.84 -1.01 -23.85
C ALA A 8 21.04 0.16 -23.25
N ALA A 9 21.58 0.79 -22.20
CA ALA A 9 20.98 1.97 -21.61
C ALA A 9 20.71 2.98 -22.72
N SER A 10 19.46 3.37 -22.90
CA SER A 10 19.15 4.52 -23.74
C SER A 10 19.96 5.69 -23.21
N PRO A 11 20.65 6.46 -24.07
CA PRO A 11 21.34 7.66 -23.63
C PRO A 11 20.36 8.53 -22.87
N ALA A 12 20.78 9.05 -21.70
CA ALA A 12 19.97 9.92 -20.87
C ALA A 12 19.31 10.97 -21.76
N GLN A 13 17.99 10.85 -21.93
CA GLN A 13 17.25 11.78 -22.75
C GLN A 13 17.44 13.15 -22.10
N ALA A 14 17.99 14.11 -22.85
CA ALA A 14 18.16 15.46 -22.36
C ALA A 14 16.81 15.91 -21.78
N ALA A 15 16.82 16.38 -20.54
CA ALA A 15 15.59 16.80 -19.88
C ALA A 15 14.85 17.77 -20.82
N PRO A 16 13.52 17.60 -21.00
CA PRO A 16 12.73 18.53 -21.82
C PRO A 16 12.96 19.97 -21.32
N PRO A 17 12.71 21.00 -22.14
CA PRO A 17 12.81 22.38 -21.68
C PRO A 17 11.95 22.56 -20.42
N MET A 18 12.62 22.66 -19.28
CA MET A 18 12.03 22.70 -17.94
C MET A 18 11.49 24.11 -17.67
N ALA A 19 10.42 24.49 -18.36
CA ALA A 19 9.74 25.76 -18.17
C ALA A 19 8.23 25.52 -18.04
N LEU A 20 7.64 25.95 -16.94
CA LEU A 20 6.22 25.78 -16.64
C LEU A 20 5.50 27.13 -16.65
N THR A 21 4.45 27.20 -17.44
CA THR A 21 3.41 28.22 -17.32
C THR A 21 2.26 27.71 -16.44
N LEU A 22 1.29 28.58 -16.14
CA LEU A 22 0.20 28.26 -15.23
C LEU A 22 -0.71 27.16 -15.79
N GLY A 23 -0.68 25.99 -15.16
CA GLY A 23 -1.42 24.78 -15.54
C GLY A 23 -0.53 23.64 -16.06
N ASP A 24 0.68 23.98 -16.53
CA ASP A 24 1.58 23.05 -17.19
C ASP A 24 2.10 21.97 -16.23
N ALA A 25 2.39 20.81 -16.81
CA ALA A 25 3.12 19.73 -16.18
C ALA A 25 4.26 19.26 -17.09
N VAL A 26 5.34 18.79 -16.47
CA VAL A 26 6.48 18.19 -17.16
C VAL A 26 6.86 16.88 -16.48
N PHE A 27 7.22 15.89 -17.29
CA PHE A 27 7.71 14.58 -16.87
C PHE A 27 9.08 14.36 -17.48
N TRP A 28 10.01 13.79 -16.71
CA TRP A 28 11.33 13.46 -17.23
C TRP A 28 11.92 12.25 -16.51
N SER A 29 12.82 11.55 -17.20
CA SER A 29 13.60 10.48 -16.59
C SER A 29 14.74 11.07 -15.78
N GLY A 30 14.95 10.52 -14.59
CA GLY A 30 16.15 10.77 -13.80
C GLY A 30 17.38 10.09 -14.42
N VAL A 31 18.48 10.12 -13.68
CA VAL A 31 19.68 9.34 -14.05
C VAL A 31 19.65 7.98 -13.37
N HIS A 32 20.40 7.04 -13.93
CA HIS A 32 20.69 5.78 -13.25
C HIS A 32 21.85 5.98 -12.25
N ILE A 33 21.69 5.47 -11.02
CA ILE A 33 22.69 5.51 -9.96
C ILE A 33 23.07 4.08 -9.58
N ALA A 34 24.30 3.68 -9.91
CA ALA A 34 24.81 2.34 -9.58
C ALA A 34 25.03 2.16 -8.07
N ASN A 35 25.58 3.18 -7.39
CA ASN A 35 25.78 3.18 -5.95
C ASN A 35 25.74 4.63 -5.41
N GLY A 36 24.81 4.91 -4.50
CA GLY A 36 24.60 6.21 -3.89
C GLY A 36 24.63 6.13 -2.37
N ALA A 37 25.46 6.96 -1.74
CA ALA A 37 25.61 7.05 -0.28
C ALA A 37 25.88 8.50 0.15
N VAL A 38 25.01 9.42 -0.28
CA VAL A 38 25.17 10.86 -0.02
C VAL A 38 24.35 11.24 1.22
N ASN A 39 25.03 11.50 2.33
CA ASN A 39 24.39 11.73 3.63
C ASN A 39 23.33 12.84 3.62
N ASN A 40 23.61 13.97 2.96
CA ASN A 40 22.68 15.10 2.83
C ASN A 40 23.12 16.01 1.67
N SER A 41 22.30 17.03 1.39
CA SER A 41 22.52 17.95 0.28
C SER A 41 23.76 18.83 0.40
N ALA A 42 24.37 18.97 1.60
CA ALA A 42 25.63 19.70 1.76
C ALA A 42 26.84 18.92 1.20
N ALA A 43 26.71 17.60 1.03
CA ALA A 43 27.72 16.75 0.39
C ALA A 43 27.52 16.62 -1.13
N CYS A 44 26.57 17.35 -1.72
CA CYS A 44 26.30 17.31 -3.15
C CYS A 44 27.36 18.03 -3.97
N THR A 45 27.78 17.37 -5.05
CA THR A 45 28.49 17.97 -6.18
C THR A 45 27.65 17.76 -7.44
N ALA A 46 28.03 18.41 -8.54
CA ALA A 46 27.38 18.21 -9.84
C ALA A 46 27.48 16.75 -10.36
N SER A 47 28.43 15.95 -9.84
CA SER A 47 28.61 14.55 -10.22
C SER A 47 27.91 13.56 -9.29
N THR A 48 27.56 13.96 -8.05
CA THR A 48 26.91 13.07 -7.08
C THR A 48 25.41 13.31 -6.95
N CYS A 49 24.96 14.54 -7.17
CA CYS A 49 23.55 14.91 -7.06
C CYS A 49 23.05 15.49 -8.39
N PRO A 50 22.20 14.74 -9.12
CA PRO A 50 21.53 15.24 -10.30
C PRO A 50 20.74 16.51 -9.98
N THR A 51 20.88 17.53 -10.83
CA THR A 51 20.18 18.80 -10.69
C THR A 51 19.59 19.24 -12.02
N TRP A 52 18.40 19.83 -11.96
CA TRP A 52 17.71 20.39 -13.12
C TRP A 52 17.21 21.81 -12.81
N PRO A 53 17.49 22.80 -13.67
CA PRO A 53 16.84 24.10 -13.57
C PRO A 53 15.37 23.95 -14.00
N LEU A 54 14.44 24.57 -13.27
CA LEU A 54 13.02 24.63 -13.58
C LEU A 54 12.55 26.09 -13.59
N LYS A 55 12.26 26.63 -14.77
CA LYS A 55 11.70 27.98 -14.91
C LYS A 55 10.22 27.97 -14.58
N VAL A 56 9.80 28.85 -13.69
CA VAL A 56 8.42 28.98 -13.21
C VAL A 56 7.95 30.42 -13.41
N VAL A 57 6.74 30.59 -13.96
CA VAL A 57 6.08 31.91 -14.03
C VAL A 57 5.41 32.26 -12.70
N GLY A 58 5.25 33.56 -12.43
CA GLY A 58 4.57 34.04 -11.22
C GLY A 58 3.04 33.86 -11.27
N GLY A 59 2.41 33.94 -10.10
CA GLY A 59 0.95 33.92 -9.97
C GLY A 59 0.32 32.53 -9.87
N ALA A 60 1.12 31.48 -9.67
CA ALA A 60 0.63 30.13 -9.41
C ALA A 60 0.17 29.97 -7.95
N ALA A 61 -0.79 29.08 -7.73
CA ALA A 61 -1.22 28.70 -6.39
C ALA A 61 -0.23 27.72 -5.74
N ARG A 62 0.34 26.79 -6.51
CA ARG A 62 1.26 25.77 -5.99
C ARG A 62 2.18 25.21 -7.08
N LEU A 63 3.42 24.91 -6.72
CA LEU A 63 4.33 24.06 -7.49
C LEU A 63 4.39 22.68 -6.82
N ARG A 64 4.18 21.63 -7.61
CA ARG A 64 4.40 20.24 -7.21
C ARG A 64 5.66 19.72 -7.88
N VAL A 65 6.51 19.00 -7.14
CA VAL A 65 7.66 18.29 -7.69
C VAL A 65 7.73 16.93 -7.04
N ALA A 66 7.79 15.86 -7.82
CA ALA A 66 7.82 14.50 -7.29
C ALA A 66 8.87 13.63 -7.95
N ILE A 67 9.27 12.60 -7.20
CA ILE A 67 10.18 11.53 -7.59
C ILE A 67 9.47 10.20 -7.42
N ASP A 68 9.73 9.25 -8.31
CA ASP A 68 9.29 7.86 -8.20
C ASP A 68 10.41 6.92 -8.65
N ASN A 69 10.61 5.84 -7.90
CA ASN A 69 11.66 4.86 -8.15
C ASN A 69 11.10 3.43 -8.01
N PRO A 70 11.63 2.44 -8.75
CA PRO A 70 11.06 1.10 -8.75
C PRO A 70 11.45 0.25 -7.53
N VAL A 71 12.41 0.70 -6.71
CA VAL A 71 13.03 -0.11 -5.66
C VAL A 71 12.80 0.55 -4.29
N ARG A 72 11.78 0.10 -3.57
CA ARG A 72 11.41 0.60 -2.23
C ARG A 72 12.55 0.77 -1.24
N SER A 73 13.57 -0.09 -1.32
CA SER A 73 14.73 -0.05 -0.42
C SER A 73 15.70 1.07 -0.71
N ASN A 74 15.59 1.69 -1.89
CA ASN A 74 16.42 2.82 -2.27
C ASN A 74 15.79 4.12 -1.77
N THR A 75 16.59 4.89 -1.04
CA THR A 75 16.22 6.20 -0.54
C THR A 75 16.85 7.27 -1.41
N PHE A 76 16.02 7.92 -2.21
CA PHE A 76 16.32 9.19 -2.86
C PHE A 76 15.68 10.32 -2.05
N THR A 77 16.43 11.38 -1.78
CA THR A 77 15.88 12.61 -1.21
C THR A 77 15.74 13.65 -2.33
N LEU A 78 14.51 14.08 -2.57
CA LEU A 78 14.17 15.22 -3.43
C LEU A 78 14.29 16.52 -2.63
N GLU A 79 14.99 17.50 -3.16
CA GLU A 79 15.10 18.85 -2.62
C GLU A 79 14.70 19.88 -3.69
N VAL A 80 13.84 20.84 -3.31
CA VAL A 80 13.40 21.94 -4.16
C VAL A 80 14.03 23.24 -3.63
N VAL A 81 14.85 23.87 -4.47
CA VAL A 81 15.60 25.09 -4.15
C VAL A 81 15.01 26.26 -4.94
N ASP A 82 14.71 27.34 -4.24
CA ASP A 82 14.10 28.54 -4.81
C ASP A 82 15.07 29.35 -5.70
N PRO A 83 14.58 30.39 -6.41
CA PRO A 83 15.43 31.23 -7.25
C PRO A 83 16.48 32.05 -6.49
N ALA A 84 16.35 32.21 -5.17
CA ALA A 84 17.35 32.85 -4.31
C ALA A 84 18.44 31.86 -3.85
N GLY A 85 18.31 30.57 -4.18
CA GLY A 85 19.25 29.51 -3.81
C GLY A 85 18.97 28.86 -2.46
N ALA A 86 17.82 29.12 -1.84
CA ALA A 86 17.42 28.54 -0.57
C ALA A 86 16.60 27.23 -0.78
N PRO A 87 16.92 26.13 -0.09
CA PRO A 87 16.04 24.96 -0.03
C PRO A 87 14.72 25.33 0.66
N VAL A 88 13.58 25.14 -0.02
CA VAL A 88 12.25 25.47 0.52
C VAL A 88 11.37 24.25 0.73
N GLY A 89 11.82 23.06 0.34
CA GLY A 89 11.12 21.82 0.60
C GLY A 89 11.97 20.59 0.27
N SER A 90 11.72 19.51 0.98
CA SER A 90 12.33 18.21 0.72
C SER A 90 11.37 17.07 1.04
N ALA A 91 11.55 15.94 0.36
CA ALA A 91 10.82 14.70 0.59
C ALA A 91 11.71 13.51 0.21
N ALA A 92 11.53 12.34 0.82
CA ALA A 92 12.39 11.19 0.57
C ALA A 92 11.59 9.90 0.34
N THR A 93 12.10 9.04 -0.54
CA THR A 93 11.51 7.71 -0.82
C THR A 93 11.92 6.66 0.23
N ASN A 94 12.16 7.08 1.47
CA ASN A 94 12.61 6.15 2.51
C ASN A 94 11.49 5.14 2.78
N ASN A 95 11.73 3.87 2.42
CA ASN A 95 10.75 2.80 2.56
C ASN A 95 9.45 3.04 1.75
N ALA A 96 9.57 3.80 0.67
CA ALA A 96 8.53 4.19 -0.26
C ALA A 96 9.08 4.17 -1.70
N PHE A 97 8.19 4.20 -2.68
CA PHE A 97 8.56 4.31 -4.09
C PHE A 97 8.52 5.77 -4.55
N ALA A 98 7.55 6.55 -4.06
CA ALA A 98 7.31 7.91 -4.47
C ALA A 98 7.40 8.91 -3.31
N ALA A 99 7.76 10.15 -3.63
CA ALA A 99 7.74 11.29 -2.71
C ALA A 99 7.44 12.59 -3.46
N GLU A 100 6.75 13.53 -2.83
CA GLU A 100 6.37 14.82 -3.43
C GLU A 100 6.68 16.00 -2.50
N VAL A 101 7.16 17.10 -3.09
CA VAL A 101 7.29 18.40 -2.45
C VAL A 101 6.22 19.33 -3.00
N LEU A 102 5.50 20.00 -2.09
CA LEU A 102 4.48 20.99 -2.40
C LEU A 102 4.97 22.38 -1.97
N VAL A 103 5.11 23.30 -2.92
CA VAL A 103 5.52 24.69 -2.64
C VAL A 103 4.34 25.63 -2.90
N PRO A 104 3.72 26.21 -1.86
CA PRO A 104 2.61 27.15 -2.04
C PRO A 104 3.12 28.48 -2.60
N LYS A 105 2.33 29.10 -3.49
CA LYS A 105 2.59 30.43 -4.07
C LYS A 105 4.05 30.63 -4.53
N PRO A 106 4.57 29.77 -5.43
CA PRO A 106 5.98 29.83 -5.83
C PRO A 106 6.31 31.16 -6.52
N ALA A 107 7.47 31.74 -6.18
CA ALA A 107 8.00 32.91 -6.88
C ALA A 107 8.34 32.59 -8.35
N ALA A 108 8.19 33.59 -9.22
CA ALA A 108 8.69 33.51 -10.58
C ALA A 108 10.21 33.42 -10.58
N GLY A 109 10.78 32.60 -11.47
CA GLY A 109 12.23 32.51 -11.62
C GLY A 109 12.72 31.11 -11.98
N SER A 110 14.04 30.92 -11.89
CA SER A 110 14.67 29.62 -12.13
C SER A 110 14.88 28.90 -10.80
N TRP A 111 14.10 27.86 -10.58
CA TRP A 111 14.22 26.95 -9.45
C TRP A 111 15.28 25.89 -9.75
N THR A 112 15.82 25.24 -8.71
CA THR A 112 16.70 24.07 -8.87
C THR A 112 16.05 22.86 -8.22
N ILE A 113 15.81 21.82 -9.02
CA ILE A 113 15.36 20.52 -8.54
C ILE A 113 16.59 19.65 -8.34
N ARG A 114 16.82 19.19 -7.11
CA ARG A 114 17.99 18.40 -6.73
C ARG A 114 17.55 17.04 -6.21
N VAL A 115 18.24 16.00 -6.63
CA VAL A 115 18.07 14.65 -6.08
C VAL A 115 19.35 14.21 -5.40
N VAL A 116 19.23 13.81 -4.14
CA VAL A 116 20.31 13.30 -3.31
C VAL A 116 20.14 11.78 -3.19
N PRO A 117 21.04 10.96 -3.75
CA PRO A 117 20.97 9.51 -3.61
C PRO A 117 21.51 9.09 -2.24
N THR A 118 20.63 9.12 -1.22
CA THR A 118 21.00 8.93 0.18
C THR A 118 21.44 7.50 0.48
N SER A 119 20.70 6.52 -0.02
CA SER A 119 21.06 5.10 0.05
C SER A 119 20.46 4.40 -1.17
N VAL A 120 21.27 4.19 -2.20
CA VAL A 120 20.81 3.69 -3.50
C VAL A 120 21.76 2.62 -4.00
N THR A 121 21.20 1.49 -4.44
CA THR A 121 21.94 0.48 -5.19
C THR A 121 21.22 0.21 -6.51
N ASP A 122 21.95 0.33 -7.61
CA ASP A 122 21.56 -0.04 -8.98
C ASP A 122 20.12 0.36 -9.36
N SER A 123 19.82 1.67 -9.33
CA SER A 123 18.46 2.14 -9.60
C SER A 123 18.42 3.46 -10.36
N GLY A 124 17.48 3.54 -11.29
CA GLY A 124 16.99 4.81 -11.83
C GLY A 124 15.81 5.33 -11.02
N PHE A 125 15.33 6.50 -11.44
CA PHE A 125 14.10 7.11 -10.96
C PHE A 125 13.49 7.95 -12.09
N ARG A 126 12.22 8.30 -11.96
CA ARG A 126 11.52 9.26 -12.82
C ARG A 126 11.00 10.42 -11.99
N MET A 127 10.75 11.52 -12.67
CA MET A 127 10.43 12.80 -12.06
C MET A 127 9.25 13.47 -12.76
N ARG A 128 8.51 14.26 -12.01
CA ARG A 128 7.46 15.12 -12.54
C ARG A 128 7.39 16.44 -11.80
N ALA A 129 6.87 17.47 -12.47
CA ALA A 129 6.52 18.73 -11.84
C ALA A 129 5.25 19.32 -12.46
N LYS A 130 4.45 20.04 -11.68
CA LYS A 130 3.26 20.78 -12.14
C LYS A 130 3.18 22.14 -11.49
N LEU A 131 2.88 23.16 -12.28
CA LEU A 131 2.61 24.50 -11.80
C LEU A 131 1.10 24.76 -11.81
N GLU A 132 0.47 24.61 -10.66
CA GLU A 132 -0.98 24.75 -10.54
C GLU A 132 -1.39 26.21 -10.51
N ARG A 133 -2.24 26.62 -11.45
CA ARG A 133 -2.84 27.96 -11.48
C ARG A 133 -3.65 28.22 -10.21
N ASN A 134 -4.52 27.28 -9.87
CA ASN A 134 -5.41 27.30 -8.73
C ASN A 134 -5.25 25.97 -7.98
N ILE A 135 -5.48 25.99 -6.67
CA ILE A 135 -5.78 24.75 -5.96
C ILE A 135 -7.16 24.28 -6.45
N PRO A 136 -7.30 23.04 -6.94
CA PRO A 136 -8.61 22.51 -7.32
C PRO A 136 -9.61 22.67 -6.17
N ALA A 137 -10.74 23.30 -6.44
CA ALA A 137 -11.80 23.45 -5.45
C ALA A 137 -12.66 22.18 -5.41
N LEU A 138 -13.11 21.82 -4.22
CA LEU A 138 -14.14 20.79 -4.05
C LEU A 138 -15.45 21.21 -4.77
N PRO A 139 -16.26 20.24 -5.22
CA PRO A 139 -17.61 20.52 -5.72
C PRO A 139 -18.45 21.30 -4.71
N SER A 140 -19.36 22.16 -5.17
CA SER A 140 -20.26 22.88 -4.27
C SER A 140 -21.34 21.97 -3.70
N GLY A 141 -21.66 22.15 -2.42
CA GLY A 141 -22.74 21.43 -1.74
C GLY A 141 -22.31 20.10 -1.15
N LYS A 142 -23.29 19.29 -0.73
CA LYS A 142 -23.05 18.01 -0.07
C LYS A 142 -22.80 16.89 -1.08
N VAL A 143 -21.60 16.86 -1.64
CA VAL A 143 -21.15 15.82 -2.60
C VAL A 143 -20.19 14.88 -1.89
N ALA A 144 -20.51 13.58 -1.88
CA ALA A 144 -19.62 12.58 -1.26
C ALA A 144 -18.27 12.54 -1.99
N GLN A 145 -17.20 12.49 -1.22
CA GLN A 145 -15.83 12.27 -1.67
C GLN A 145 -15.51 10.83 -1.30
N LEU A 146 -15.51 9.95 -2.30
CA LEU A 146 -15.39 8.50 -2.09
C LEU A 146 -14.03 7.99 -2.55
N PRO A 147 -13.46 6.96 -1.89
CA PRO A 147 -12.29 6.29 -2.44
C PRO A 147 -12.61 5.60 -3.77
N ASN A 148 -11.59 5.29 -4.54
CA ASN A 148 -11.64 4.33 -5.64
C ASN A 148 -10.43 3.42 -5.47
N LEU A 149 -10.67 2.22 -4.95
CA LEU A 149 -9.69 1.24 -4.59
C LEU A 149 -9.32 0.41 -5.81
N LYS A 150 -8.02 0.37 -6.08
CA LYS A 150 -7.41 -0.51 -7.08
C LYS A 150 -6.31 -1.31 -6.43
N THR A 151 -5.76 -2.27 -7.17
CA THR A 151 -4.61 -3.04 -6.70
C THR A 151 -3.41 -2.80 -7.59
N VAL A 152 -2.22 -2.72 -7.01
CA VAL A 152 -0.99 -2.79 -7.79
C VAL A 152 -0.98 -4.14 -8.53
N PRO A 153 -0.82 -4.17 -9.88
CA PRO A 153 -0.79 -5.43 -10.59
C PRO A 153 0.33 -6.32 -10.07
N PRO A 154 0.03 -7.57 -9.66
CA PRO A 154 0.96 -8.38 -8.89
C PRO A 154 2.26 -8.65 -9.65
N TYR A 155 3.39 -8.66 -8.93
CA TYR A 155 4.73 -8.78 -9.48
C TYR A 155 5.70 -9.42 -8.47
N GLU A 156 7.00 -9.51 -8.79
CA GLU A 156 8.02 -10.16 -7.93
C GLU A 156 7.60 -11.58 -7.46
N PHE A 157 7.26 -12.44 -8.42
CA PHE A 157 6.81 -13.80 -8.11
C PHE A 157 7.96 -14.73 -7.72
N GLY A 158 7.68 -15.66 -6.81
CA GLY A 158 8.60 -16.75 -6.46
C GLY A 158 7.94 -17.81 -5.59
N PHE A 159 8.65 -18.91 -5.36
CA PHE A 159 8.17 -20.02 -4.52
C PHE A 159 8.88 -20.15 -3.19
N ILE A 160 9.82 -19.25 -2.87
CA ILE A 160 10.74 -19.40 -1.75
C ILE A 160 10.39 -18.37 -0.68
N ALA A 161 10.02 -18.83 0.51
CA ALA A 161 9.81 -17.97 1.66
C ALA A 161 11.13 -17.67 2.38
N PRO A 162 11.26 -16.50 3.05
CA PRO A 162 12.36 -16.27 3.98
C PRO A 162 12.18 -17.10 5.26
N ALA A 163 13.28 -17.53 5.86
CA ALA A 163 13.26 -18.36 7.08
C ALA A 163 13.05 -17.58 8.39
N ASN A 164 13.23 -16.26 8.35
CA ASN A 164 13.26 -15.43 9.54
C ASN A 164 11.84 -15.23 10.12
N PRO A 165 11.56 -15.67 11.36
CA PRO A 165 10.25 -15.45 11.98
C PRO A 165 9.94 -13.97 12.24
N LEU A 166 10.95 -13.08 12.19
CA LEU A 166 10.77 -11.62 12.28
C LEU A 166 10.30 -10.97 10.97
N ASN A 167 10.04 -11.73 9.89
CA ASN A 167 9.48 -11.19 8.63
C ASN A 167 8.15 -10.44 8.81
N ALA A 168 7.53 -10.58 9.96
CA ALA A 168 6.27 -9.94 10.32
C ALA A 168 6.45 -8.59 11.02
N VAL A 169 7.67 -8.26 11.46
CA VAL A 169 8.01 -7.00 12.13
C VAL A 169 8.64 -6.08 11.08
N TYR A 170 7.95 -5.01 10.76
CA TYR A 170 8.40 -3.97 9.83
C TYR A 170 8.87 -2.72 10.60
N PRO A 171 9.77 -1.89 10.05
CA PRO A 171 10.71 -2.06 8.90
C PRO A 171 12.06 -2.71 9.28
N PRO A 172 12.95 -3.08 8.31
CA PRO A 172 12.83 -2.92 6.84
C PRO A 172 12.58 -4.22 6.03
N ASP A 173 11.87 -4.11 4.91
CA ASP A 173 11.58 -5.22 3.95
C ASP A 173 12.85 -5.80 3.24
N THR A 174 14.05 -5.33 3.58
CA THR A 174 15.34 -5.70 2.97
C THR A 174 16.15 -6.73 3.74
N VAL A 175 15.81 -7.01 5.00
CA VAL A 175 16.64 -7.88 5.85
C VAL A 175 16.33 -9.37 5.73
N ASN A 176 15.44 -9.77 4.81
CA ASN A 176 14.89 -11.13 4.74
C ASN A 176 15.01 -11.73 3.34
N PRO A 177 16.18 -12.29 2.97
CA PRO A 177 16.37 -12.98 1.70
C PRO A 177 15.60 -14.32 1.67
N PRO A 178 15.23 -14.82 0.47
CA PRO A 178 14.68 -16.18 0.35
C PRO A 178 15.66 -17.21 0.93
N LEU A 179 15.15 -18.26 1.58
CA LEU A 179 16.00 -19.32 2.13
C LEU A 179 16.49 -20.25 1.01
N ASP A 180 17.76 -20.09 0.63
CA ASP A 180 18.50 -20.99 -0.26
C ASP A 180 19.64 -21.66 0.53
N VAL A 181 19.65 -22.99 0.55
CA VAL A 181 20.73 -23.79 1.12
C VAL A 181 21.31 -24.69 0.03
N ALA A 182 22.39 -24.23 -0.59
CA ALA A 182 23.08 -24.95 -1.66
C ALA A 182 22.16 -25.35 -2.83
N GLY A 183 21.25 -24.45 -3.22
CA GLY A 183 20.25 -24.67 -4.28
C GLY A 183 19.02 -25.44 -3.81
N SER A 184 18.91 -25.76 -2.52
CA SER A 184 17.68 -26.31 -1.93
C SER A 184 16.82 -25.18 -1.36
N HIS A 185 15.52 -25.20 -1.67
CA HIS A 185 14.54 -24.22 -1.20
C HIS A 185 13.57 -24.87 -0.21
N PRO A 186 13.97 -25.03 1.07
CA PRO A 186 13.23 -25.84 2.03
C PRO A 186 11.93 -25.20 2.52
N LEU A 187 11.70 -23.91 2.26
CA LEU A 187 10.51 -23.18 2.70
C LEU A 187 9.82 -22.52 1.51
N SER A 188 8.58 -22.93 1.26
CA SER A 188 7.71 -22.25 0.29
C SER A 188 6.78 -21.23 0.92
N CYS A 189 6.30 -21.55 2.12
CA CYS A 189 5.36 -20.76 2.90
C CYS A 189 5.97 -20.37 4.25
N ALA A 190 5.50 -19.27 4.82
CA ALA A 190 5.78 -18.90 6.21
C ALA A 190 5.04 -19.83 7.19
N ALA A 191 5.49 -19.87 8.44
CA ALA A 191 4.97 -20.81 9.44
C ALA A 191 3.48 -20.62 9.75
N ASP A 192 3.01 -19.37 9.77
CA ASP A 192 1.60 -19.03 9.98
C ASP A 192 0.74 -19.34 8.74
N GLU A 193 1.31 -19.18 7.54
CA GLU A 193 0.68 -19.60 6.28
C GLU A 193 0.45 -21.12 6.24
N MET A 194 1.41 -21.92 6.74
CA MET A 194 1.28 -23.39 6.80
C MET A 194 0.42 -23.91 7.95
N ALA A 195 0.26 -23.12 9.02
CA ALA A 195 -0.46 -23.57 10.20
C ALA A 195 -1.92 -23.95 9.86
N PRO A 196 -2.52 -24.94 10.55
CA PRO A 196 -3.88 -25.37 10.23
C PRO A 196 -4.90 -24.23 10.33
N VAL A 197 -5.89 -24.22 9.44
CA VAL A 197 -7.00 -23.24 9.46
C VAL A 197 -7.72 -23.23 10.81
N SER A 198 -7.88 -24.40 11.45
CA SER A 198 -8.47 -24.52 12.79
C SER A 198 -7.69 -23.80 13.89
N ALA A 199 -6.41 -23.46 13.65
CA ALA A 199 -5.56 -22.69 14.55
C ALA A 199 -5.39 -21.23 14.09
N GLY A 200 -6.12 -20.80 13.05
CA GLY A 200 -6.03 -19.47 12.45
C GLY A 200 -4.88 -19.29 11.46
N GLY A 201 -4.28 -20.38 10.97
CA GLY A 201 -3.30 -20.35 9.88
C GLY A 201 -3.93 -20.50 8.49
N GLY A 202 -3.09 -20.49 7.46
CA GLY A 202 -3.55 -20.61 6.06
C GLY A 202 -3.79 -22.04 5.57
N GLY A 203 -3.25 -23.05 6.26
CA GLY A 203 -3.24 -24.43 5.79
C GLY A 203 -2.47 -24.64 4.49
N ALA A 204 -1.59 -23.70 4.14
CA ALA A 204 -0.91 -23.67 2.86
C ALA A 204 0.14 -24.77 2.76
N THR A 205 0.29 -25.35 1.57
CA THR A 205 1.25 -26.44 1.32
C THR A 205 2.36 -26.05 0.36
N LYS A 206 2.05 -25.20 -0.63
CA LYS A 206 3.03 -24.59 -1.53
C LYS A 206 2.54 -23.20 -1.90
N CYS A 207 3.35 -22.19 -1.67
CA CYS A 207 2.96 -20.80 -1.84
C CYS A 207 3.62 -20.21 -3.07
N LEU A 208 2.80 -19.73 -4.01
CA LEU A 208 3.28 -18.77 -5.00
C LEU A 208 3.25 -17.40 -4.34
N ARG A 209 4.42 -16.89 -3.97
CA ARG A 209 4.59 -15.59 -3.34
C ARG A 209 4.52 -14.48 -4.39
N LEU A 210 3.99 -13.33 -4.01
CA LEU A 210 3.80 -12.18 -4.90
C LEU A 210 3.89 -10.86 -4.14
N THR A 211 4.29 -9.79 -4.81
CA THR A 211 4.19 -8.42 -4.31
C THR A 211 2.95 -7.76 -4.91
N SER A 212 2.12 -7.14 -4.06
CA SER A 212 0.91 -6.39 -4.46
C SER A 212 0.46 -5.49 -3.30
N GLY A 213 -0.53 -4.63 -3.54
CA GLY A 213 -1.24 -3.91 -2.47
C GLY A 213 -2.28 -2.94 -3.01
N PRO A 214 -3.09 -2.33 -2.14
CA PRO A 214 -4.17 -1.43 -2.54
C PRO A 214 -3.65 -0.03 -2.92
N MET A 215 -4.40 0.65 -3.77
CA MET A 215 -4.22 2.04 -4.19
C MET A 215 -5.55 2.75 -4.06
N ASN A 216 -5.57 4.01 -3.65
CA ASN A 216 -6.74 4.86 -3.69
C ASN A 216 -6.55 5.93 -4.77
N VAL A 217 -7.30 5.82 -5.86
CA VAL A 217 -7.28 6.77 -6.99
C VAL A 217 -8.55 7.63 -7.07
N GLY A 218 -9.41 7.58 -6.05
CA GLY A 218 -10.69 8.29 -6.04
C GLY A 218 -10.57 9.73 -5.53
N SER A 219 -11.71 10.41 -5.44
CA SER A 219 -11.81 11.78 -4.92
C SER A 219 -11.95 11.88 -3.40
N GLY A 220 -11.93 10.77 -2.67
CA GLY A 220 -12.01 10.75 -1.21
C GLY A 220 -11.02 9.78 -0.59
N PRO A 221 -10.66 9.97 0.69
CA PRO A 221 -9.79 9.03 1.36
C PRO A 221 -10.51 7.70 1.62
N PHE A 222 -9.74 6.62 1.63
CA PHE A 222 -10.16 5.41 2.30
C PHE A 222 -9.89 5.62 3.79
N GLU A 223 -10.93 5.74 4.61
CA GLU A 223 -10.80 5.95 6.06
C GLU A 223 -11.76 5.03 6.81
N MET A 224 -11.18 4.16 7.62
CA MET A 224 -11.88 3.11 8.34
C MET A 224 -11.61 3.21 9.83
N LEU A 225 -12.67 3.22 10.64
CA LEU A 225 -12.63 3.38 12.09
C LEU A 225 -12.98 2.09 12.80
N PHE A 226 -12.27 1.83 13.90
CA PHE A 226 -12.56 0.72 14.82
C PHE A 226 -12.27 1.11 16.27
N ASP A 227 -12.81 0.35 17.23
CA ASP A 227 -12.51 0.54 18.66
C ASP A 227 -12.43 -0.79 19.38
N PHE A 228 -11.23 -1.40 19.35
CA PHE A 228 -11.01 -2.73 19.91
C PHE A 228 -11.29 -2.83 21.40
N ALA A 229 -10.89 -1.82 22.19
CA ALA A 229 -11.12 -1.83 23.63
C ALA A 229 -12.62 -1.76 23.96
N THR A 230 -13.36 -0.87 23.31
CA THR A 230 -14.81 -0.74 23.50
C THR A 230 -15.55 -1.98 23.00
N ASP A 231 -15.16 -2.52 21.84
CA ASP A 231 -15.80 -3.69 21.26
C ASP A 231 -15.54 -4.96 22.07
N ILE A 232 -14.34 -5.13 22.64
CA ILE A 232 -14.06 -6.21 23.61
C ILE A 232 -14.93 -6.06 24.85
N ALA A 233 -14.97 -4.86 25.45
CA ALA A 233 -15.75 -4.62 26.67
C ALA A 233 -17.26 -4.87 26.43
N GLY A 234 -17.73 -4.54 25.23
CA GLY A 234 -19.10 -4.77 24.78
C GLY A 234 -19.41 -6.19 24.32
N GLY A 235 -18.43 -7.10 24.27
CA GLY A 235 -18.63 -8.48 23.80
C GLY A 235 -18.92 -8.61 22.30
N LYS A 236 -18.47 -7.65 21.50
CA LYS A 236 -18.64 -7.60 20.03
C LYS A 236 -17.46 -8.21 19.25
N VAL A 237 -16.40 -8.60 19.96
CA VAL A 237 -15.20 -9.17 19.36
C VAL A 237 -15.26 -10.69 19.36
N ASP A 238 -15.02 -11.30 18.20
CA ASP A 238 -14.71 -12.73 18.12
C ASP A 238 -13.35 -12.99 18.80
N PRO A 239 -13.31 -13.76 19.90
CA PRO A 239 -12.07 -13.97 20.65
C PRO A 239 -11.05 -14.88 19.95
N ALA A 240 -11.47 -15.70 18.98
CA ALA A 240 -10.57 -16.58 18.24
C ALA A 240 -9.73 -15.80 17.22
N LEU A 241 -10.41 -14.91 16.49
CA LEU A 241 -9.82 -14.09 15.42
C LEU A 241 -9.40 -12.69 15.88
N LEU A 242 -9.80 -12.28 17.09
CA LEU A 242 -9.66 -10.90 17.58
C LEU A 242 -10.26 -9.90 16.59
N GLN A 243 -11.45 -10.24 16.09
CA GLN A 243 -12.14 -9.55 15.01
C GLN A 243 -13.37 -8.80 15.54
N GLY A 244 -13.61 -7.57 15.08
CA GLY A 244 -14.76 -6.75 15.47
C GLY A 244 -15.31 -5.91 14.32
N PRO A 245 -16.41 -5.16 14.55
CA PRO A 245 -17.06 -4.37 13.51
C PRO A 245 -16.23 -3.15 13.09
N MET A 246 -16.25 -2.82 11.80
CA MET A 246 -15.57 -1.64 11.26
C MET A 246 -16.54 -0.65 10.62
N ARG A 247 -16.17 0.63 10.64
CA ARG A 247 -16.96 1.71 10.03
C ARG A 247 -16.14 2.44 8.98
N GLN A 248 -16.76 2.79 7.86
CA GLN A 248 -16.19 3.71 6.87
C GLN A 248 -16.61 5.14 7.21
N VAL A 249 -15.69 6.10 7.06
CA VAL A 249 -16.00 7.54 7.07
C VAL A 249 -16.19 8.00 5.62
N ILE A 250 -17.33 8.63 5.36
CA ILE A 250 -17.64 9.32 4.10
C ILE A 250 -17.49 10.81 4.34
N HIS A 251 -16.54 11.43 3.64
CA HIS A 251 -16.34 12.87 3.64
C HIS A 251 -17.20 13.52 2.57
N TYR A 252 -17.68 14.73 2.83
CA TYR A 252 -18.45 15.51 1.87
C TYR A 252 -17.75 16.82 1.53
N ALA A 253 -17.99 17.30 0.32
CA ALA A 253 -17.37 18.50 -0.22
C ALA A 253 -17.71 19.80 0.56
N ASP A 254 -18.77 19.80 1.36
CA ASP A 254 -19.14 20.89 2.27
C ASP A 254 -18.40 20.86 3.62
N GLY A 255 -17.47 19.92 3.81
CA GLY A 255 -16.68 19.72 5.02
C GLY A 255 -17.36 18.88 6.10
N THR A 256 -18.58 18.38 5.86
CA THR A 256 -19.23 17.43 6.76
C THR A 256 -18.75 16.01 6.51
N SER A 257 -19.01 15.10 7.46
CA SER A 257 -18.78 13.67 7.29
C SER A 257 -19.95 12.85 7.83
N SER A 258 -20.04 11.59 7.39
CA SER A 258 -20.95 10.59 7.94
C SER A 258 -20.24 9.24 8.02
N GLU A 259 -20.65 8.39 8.94
CA GLU A 259 -20.11 7.05 9.06
C GLU A 259 -21.14 5.99 8.67
N ARG A 260 -20.65 4.85 8.18
CA ARG A 260 -21.47 3.66 7.94
C ARG A 260 -20.73 2.39 8.34
N ALA A 261 -21.45 1.30 8.56
CA ALA A 261 -20.83 -0.02 8.71
C ALA A 261 -20.13 -0.42 7.40
N ALA A 262 -18.94 -0.99 7.50
CA ALA A 262 -18.12 -1.38 6.35
C ALA A 262 -17.17 -2.52 6.73
N GLY A 263 -17.72 -3.75 6.82
CA GLY A 263 -16.95 -4.95 7.13
C GLY A 263 -16.45 -5.04 8.58
N THR A 264 -15.30 -5.68 8.75
CA THR A 264 -14.68 -5.97 10.05
C THR A 264 -13.21 -5.59 10.07
N TYR A 265 -12.67 -5.43 11.27
CA TYR A 265 -11.23 -5.34 11.52
C TYR A 265 -10.78 -6.57 12.29
N SER A 266 -9.50 -6.96 12.18
CA SER A 266 -8.90 -8.00 13.01
C SER A 266 -7.50 -7.63 13.49
N PHE A 267 -7.09 -8.16 14.64
CA PHE A 267 -5.70 -8.05 15.10
C PHE A 267 -4.85 -9.18 14.51
N HIS A 268 -3.93 -8.84 13.61
CA HIS A 268 -3.08 -9.81 12.94
C HIS A 268 -1.88 -10.19 13.83
N LYS A 269 -1.98 -11.33 14.52
CA LYS A 269 -1.02 -11.78 15.54
C LYS A 269 0.42 -11.82 15.06
N THR A 270 0.64 -12.28 13.82
CA THR A 270 1.99 -12.34 13.24
C THR A 270 2.56 -10.93 13.06
N HIS A 271 1.77 -9.98 12.55
CA HIS A 271 2.23 -8.61 12.28
C HIS A 271 2.14 -7.67 13.50
N ALA A 272 1.44 -8.10 14.55
CA ALA A 272 1.23 -7.37 15.79
C ALA A 272 0.54 -5.99 15.63
N HIS A 273 -0.34 -5.84 14.64
CA HIS A 273 -1.17 -4.64 14.44
C HIS A 273 -2.56 -5.00 13.87
N PHE A 274 -3.45 -4.01 13.81
CA PHE A 274 -4.80 -4.17 13.28
C PHE A 274 -4.85 -4.04 11.76
N HIS A 275 -5.78 -4.78 11.14
CA HIS A 275 -6.05 -4.81 9.72
C HIS A 275 -7.53 -4.52 9.42
N THR A 276 -7.80 -3.90 8.28
CA THR A 276 -9.14 -3.96 7.66
C THR A 276 -9.28 -5.32 6.99
N ASP A 277 -10.26 -6.12 7.39
CA ASP A 277 -10.46 -7.44 6.81
C ASP A 277 -11.06 -7.34 5.40
N GLN A 278 -10.70 -8.32 4.57
CA GLN A 278 -11.23 -8.56 3.23
C GLN A 278 -11.03 -7.43 2.22
N VAL A 279 -10.20 -6.43 2.54
CA VAL A 279 -9.89 -5.30 1.66
C VAL A 279 -9.05 -5.69 0.44
N LEU A 280 -8.34 -6.83 0.50
CA LEU A 280 -7.52 -7.32 -0.60
C LEU A 280 -7.67 -8.84 -0.72
N THR A 281 -8.04 -9.31 -1.92
CA THR A 281 -8.20 -10.73 -2.23
C THR A 281 -7.23 -11.17 -3.31
N TYR A 282 -6.62 -12.35 -3.14
CA TYR A 282 -5.72 -12.97 -4.12
C TYR A 282 -6.27 -14.29 -4.62
N GLU A 283 -6.21 -14.50 -5.94
CA GLU A 283 -6.72 -15.71 -6.59
C GLU A 283 -5.74 -16.20 -7.66
N LEU A 284 -5.67 -17.53 -7.81
CA LEU A 284 -4.88 -18.19 -8.83
C LEU A 284 -5.80 -18.95 -9.78
N PHE A 285 -5.65 -18.69 -11.07
CA PHE A 285 -6.36 -19.38 -12.13
C PHE A 285 -5.38 -20.08 -13.07
N HIS A 286 -5.61 -21.36 -13.34
CA HIS A 286 -4.98 -22.07 -14.45
C HIS A 286 -5.62 -21.63 -15.78
N VAL A 287 -4.79 -21.44 -16.81
CA VAL A 287 -5.23 -21.11 -18.17
C VAL A 287 -5.46 -22.40 -18.94
N ASP A 288 -6.73 -22.79 -19.08
CA ASP A 288 -7.12 -24.00 -19.80
C ASP A 288 -7.06 -23.82 -21.32
N SER A 289 -7.28 -22.59 -21.80
CA SER A 289 -7.23 -22.24 -23.22
C SER A 289 -6.87 -20.77 -23.42
N VAL A 290 -5.74 -20.53 -24.09
CA VAL A 290 -5.30 -19.18 -24.46
C VAL A 290 -6.18 -18.59 -25.57
N GLU A 291 -6.73 -19.41 -26.45
CA GLU A 291 -7.57 -18.94 -27.56
C GLU A 291 -8.89 -18.36 -27.05
N THR A 292 -9.50 -19.00 -26.05
CA THR A 292 -10.81 -18.60 -25.53
C THR A 292 -10.74 -17.81 -24.23
N GLY A 293 -9.56 -17.69 -23.61
CA GLY A 293 -9.40 -17.13 -22.28
C GLY A 293 -10.08 -17.96 -21.19
N LYS A 294 -10.17 -19.28 -21.36
CA LYS A 294 -10.83 -20.14 -20.37
C LYS A 294 -9.94 -20.31 -19.15
N LEU A 295 -10.47 -19.96 -17.98
CA LEU A 295 -9.79 -20.01 -16.69
C LEU A 295 -10.49 -20.97 -15.71
N THR A 296 -9.69 -21.72 -14.95
CA THR A 296 -10.17 -22.51 -13.81
C THR A 296 -9.42 -22.06 -12.56
N GLN A 297 -10.14 -21.69 -11.50
CA GLN A 297 -9.50 -21.32 -10.23
C GLN A 297 -8.86 -22.55 -9.60
N THR A 298 -7.56 -22.48 -9.31
CA THR A 298 -6.79 -23.57 -8.69
C THR A 298 -6.23 -23.20 -7.32
N GLY A 299 -6.30 -21.92 -6.94
CA GLY A 299 -5.78 -21.45 -5.67
C GLY A 299 -6.36 -20.12 -5.22
N ALA A 300 -6.15 -19.81 -3.95
CA ALA A 300 -6.52 -18.55 -3.32
C ALA A 300 -5.47 -18.17 -2.26
N GLY A 301 -5.33 -16.87 -2.02
CA GLY A 301 -4.60 -16.36 -0.87
C GLY A 301 -5.49 -16.37 0.38
N THR A 302 -4.87 -16.47 1.55
CA THR A 302 -5.58 -16.40 2.84
C THR A 302 -5.45 -15.04 3.51
N LYS A 303 -4.75 -14.10 2.86
CA LYS A 303 -4.63 -12.72 3.33
C LYS A 303 -5.90 -11.96 2.99
N SER A 304 -6.58 -11.51 4.03
CA SER A 304 -7.73 -10.62 3.92
C SER A 304 -7.40 -9.20 4.45
N GLY A 305 -6.41 -9.09 5.34
CA GLY A 305 -6.17 -7.90 6.17
C GLY A 305 -5.06 -6.95 5.69
N PHE A 306 -5.29 -5.63 5.79
CA PHE A 306 -4.28 -4.61 5.43
C PHE A 306 -4.21 -3.43 6.43
N CYS A 307 -3.00 -2.92 6.67
CA CYS A 307 -2.67 -1.69 7.41
C CYS A 307 -2.03 -0.71 6.42
N PRO A 308 -2.75 0.32 5.95
CA PRO A 308 -2.27 1.15 4.85
C PRO A 308 -1.25 2.22 5.23
N ALA A 309 -0.34 2.50 4.31
CA ALA A 309 0.63 3.59 4.31
C ALA A 309 0.82 4.18 2.92
N ASP A 310 1.12 5.48 2.84
CA ASP A 310 1.31 6.21 1.58
C ASP A 310 2.72 5.96 1.01
N GLN A 311 2.87 4.92 0.18
CA GLN A 311 4.18 4.46 -0.31
C GLN A 311 4.43 4.73 -1.80
N LEU A 312 3.38 4.79 -2.63
CA LEU A 312 3.50 5.07 -4.05
C LEU A 312 2.34 5.89 -4.57
N PHE A 313 2.46 6.47 -5.77
CA PHE A 313 1.33 7.10 -6.44
C PHE A 313 0.51 6.07 -7.19
N GLY A 314 -0.80 6.02 -6.92
CA GLY A 314 -1.72 5.12 -7.62
C GLY A 314 -1.84 5.42 -9.12
N ASP A 315 -1.63 6.69 -9.50
CA ASP A 315 -1.46 7.12 -10.88
C ASP A 315 -0.36 8.19 -10.98
N TRP A 316 0.73 7.85 -11.67
CA TRP A 316 1.88 8.73 -11.88
C TRP A 316 1.57 9.96 -12.74
N HIS A 317 0.60 9.88 -13.64
CA HIS A 317 0.25 10.97 -14.54
C HIS A 317 -0.83 11.92 -13.97
N SER A 318 -1.47 11.50 -12.88
CA SER A 318 -2.42 12.31 -12.13
C SER A 318 -1.73 13.18 -11.08
N PHE A 319 -2.23 14.40 -10.84
CA PHE A 319 -1.75 15.33 -9.80
C PHE A 319 -2.77 15.51 -8.66
N THR A 320 -3.58 14.49 -8.42
CA THR A 320 -4.64 14.49 -7.40
C THR A 320 -4.15 14.14 -6.00
N GLN A 321 -2.88 13.73 -5.86
CA GLN A 321 -2.32 13.29 -4.59
C GLN A 321 -2.49 14.35 -3.50
N LEU A 322 -3.06 13.91 -2.37
CA LEU A 322 -3.00 14.65 -1.11
C LEU A 322 -1.60 14.54 -0.50
N PRO A 323 -1.23 15.39 0.47
CA PRO A 323 0.00 15.19 1.24
C PRO A 323 0.05 13.77 1.84
N PRO A 324 1.22 13.11 1.83
CA PRO A 324 1.36 11.79 2.44
C PRO A 324 1.18 11.87 3.96
N GLY A 325 0.79 10.75 4.56
CA GLY A 325 0.71 10.62 6.02
C GLY A 325 -0.54 11.25 6.64
N THR A 326 -1.56 11.57 5.82
CA THR A 326 -2.82 12.19 6.30
C THR A 326 -3.46 11.40 7.46
N PHE A 327 -3.36 10.06 7.45
CA PHE A 327 -3.94 9.19 8.47
C PHE A 327 -2.90 8.63 9.46
N GLY A 328 -1.66 9.11 9.42
CA GLY A 328 -0.52 8.52 10.13
C GLY A 328 0.21 7.45 9.31
N GLU A 329 1.46 7.18 9.68
CA GLU A 329 2.40 6.34 8.92
C GLU A 329 2.19 4.83 9.17
N GLY A 330 0.99 4.31 8.92
CA GLY A 330 0.66 2.87 8.85
C GLY A 330 1.38 1.97 9.87
N ASP A 331 2.16 1.03 9.35
CA ASP A 331 2.89 -0.03 10.07
C ASP A 331 4.18 0.47 10.77
N THR A 332 4.41 1.78 10.85
CA THR A 332 5.51 2.31 11.67
C THR A 332 5.23 2.13 13.15
N ALA A 333 6.28 1.96 13.97
CA ALA A 333 6.11 1.74 15.40
C ALA A 333 5.36 2.92 16.06
N GLY A 334 4.16 2.63 16.59
CA GLY A 334 3.27 3.66 17.17
C GLY A 334 2.39 4.37 16.14
N GLY A 335 2.35 3.89 14.90
CA GLY A 335 1.45 4.34 13.85
C GLY A 335 -0.03 4.02 14.14
N ASN A 336 -0.91 4.51 13.28
CA ASN A 336 -2.36 4.42 13.41
C ASN A 336 -2.88 2.97 13.50
N CYS A 337 -2.19 2.01 12.89
CA CYS A 337 -2.55 0.60 12.92
C CYS A 337 -2.37 -0.10 14.27
N TYR A 338 -1.75 0.55 15.26
CA TYR A 338 -1.50 -0.02 16.57
C TYR A 338 -2.51 0.43 17.64
N SER A 339 -3.35 1.43 17.35
CA SER A 339 -4.24 2.00 18.37
C SER A 339 -5.40 1.06 18.69
N PRO A 340 -5.52 0.54 19.93
CA PRO A 340 -6.66 -0.29 20.32
C PRO A 340 -7.91 0.53 20.68
N GLN A 341 -7.82 1.87 20.68
CA GLN A 341 -8.88 2.80 21.08
C GLN A 341 -8.98 3.90 20.02
N GLY A 342 -10.15 4.06 19.39
CA GLY A 342 -10.33 5.02 18.29
C GLY A 342 -9.33 4.80 17.15
N GLY A 343 -9.12 3.54 16.77
CA GLY A 343 -8.17 3.19 15.72
C GLY A 343 -8.66 3.63 14.35
N VAL A 344 -7.72 4.10 13.52
CA VAL A 344 -7.94 4.56 12.15
C VAL A 344 -7.03 3.75 11.24
N LEU A 345 -7.58 3.16 10.19
CA LEU A 345 -6.83 2.59 9.07
C LEU A 345 -7.23 3.37 7.83
N GLY A 346 -6.27 4.00 7.15
CA GLY A 346 -6.61 4.82 6.00
C GLY A 346 -5.50 4.97 4.97
N LEU A 347 -5.91 5.21 3.73
CA LEU A 347 -5.06 5.39 2.56
C LEU A 347 -5.42 6.71 1.88
N SER A 348 -4.43 7.59 1.75
CA SER A 348 -4.64 8.94 1.24
C SER A 348 -4.99 8.92 -0.25
N VAL A 349 -5.70 9.97 -0.69
CA VAL A 349 -6.09 10.14 -2.09
C VAL A 349 -4.86 10.23 -2.98
N GLY A 350 -4.87 9.42 -4.04
CA GLY A 350 -3.80 9.33 -5.03
C GLY A 350 -2.62 8.45 -4.62
N TRP A 351 -2.65 7.85 -3.41
CA TRP A 351 -1.58 7.01 -2.88
C TRP A 351 -1.92 5.53 -2.89
N GLY A 352 -0.90 4.70 -2.78
CA GLY A 352 -0.99 3.27 -2.61
C GLY A 352 0.04 2.72 -1.65
N ASP A 353 -0.22 1.52 -1.17
CA ASP A 353 0.63 0.77 -0.26
C ASP A 353 0.97 -0.56 -0.91
N VAL A 354 2.24 -0.99 -0.81
CA VAL A 354 2.71 -2.25 -1.39
C VAL A 354 3.26 -3.14 -0.31
N TYR A 355 2.74 -4.36 -0.25
CA TYR A 355 3.29 -5.41 0.58
C TYR A 355 4.11 -6.35 -0.29
N ARG A 356 5.40 -6.46 0.02
CA ARG A 356 6.33 -7.30 -0.73
C ARG A 356 6.13 -8.78 -0.46
N TRP A 357 6.47 -9.60 -1.45
CA TRP A 357 6.38 -11.06 -1.45
C TRP A 357 6.95 -11.74 -0.19
N GLN A 358 7.93 -11.12 0.49
CA GLN A 358 8.54 -11.66 1.71
C GLN A 358 7.59 -11.66 2.91
N ARG A 359 6.59 -10.77 2.91
CA ARG A 359 5.70 -10.59 4.05
C ARG A 359 4.74 -11.77 4.19
N PRO A 360 4.45 -12.21 5.44
CA PRO A 360 3.39 -13.18 5.67
C PRO A 360 2.05 -12.75 5.07
N GLY A 361 1.43 -13.70 4.37
CA GLY A 361 0.19 -13.56 3.63
C GLY A 361 0.34 -12.95 2.23
N GLN A 362 1.54 -12.63 1.77
CA GLN A 362 1.77 -12.21 0.37
C GLN A 362 1.97 -13.43 -0.55
N TYR A 363 0.92 -14.24 -0.67
CA TYR A 363 0.93 -15.47 -1.47
C TYR A 363 -0.48 -15.88 -1.96
N VAL A 364 -0.50 -16.80 -2.93
CA VAL A 364 -1.65 -17.68 -3.24
C VAL A 364 -1.25 -19.14 -3.05
N GLU A 365 -2.15 -19.98 -2.56
CA GLU A 365 -1.93 -21.43 -2.53
C GLU A 365 -1.75 -21.94 -3.96
N PHE A 366 -0.60 -22.58 -4.21
CA PHE A 366 -0.28 -23.20 -5.49
C PHE A 366 -0.49 -24.72 -5.44
N GLY A 367 -0.27 -25.33 -4.28
CA GLY A 367 -0.40 -26.77 -4.05
C GLY A 367 0.32 -27.60 -5.11
N ASN A 368 -0.44 -28.49 -5.75
CA ASN A 368 0.03 -29.40 -6.79
C ASN A 368 -0.33 -28.93 -8.22
N SER A 369 -0.53 -27.62 -8.44
CA SER A 369 -1.00 -27.10 -9.74
C SER A 369 -0.07 -27.44 -10.91
N GLY A 370 1.24 -27.61 -10.66
CA GLY A 370 2.22 -28.03 -11.67
C GLY A 370 2.62 -26.93 -12.66
N ASP A 371 3.41 -27.28 -13.67
CA ASP A 371 3.87 -26.35 -14.70
C ASP A 371 2.72 -25.91 -15.61
N GLY A 372 2.74 -24.66 -16.07
CA GLY A 372 1.68 -24.16 -16.93
C GLY A 372 1.60 -22.65 -17.02
N LEU A 373 0.47 -22.20 -17.55
CA LEU A 373 0.10 -20.80 -17.71
C LEU A 373 -0.96 -20.46 -16.67
N TYR A 374 -0.76 -19.34 -15.97
CA TYR A 374 -1.62 -18.94 -14.87
C TYR A 374 -1.95 -17.45 -14.91
N VAL A 375 -3.12 -17.09 -14.42
CA VAL A 375 -3.48 -15.72 -14.06
C VAL A 375 -3.50 -15.61 -12.55
N VAL A 376 -2.69 -14.72 -11.99
CA VAL A 376 -2.81 -14.27 -10.60
C VAL A 376 -3.66 -13.02 -10.61
N ARG A 377 -4.82 -13.05 -9.94
CA ARG A 377 -5.74 -11.91 -9.83
C ARG A 377 -5.70 -11.33 -8.42
N THR A 378 -5.61 -10.02 -8.32
CA THR A 378 -5.69 -9.27 -7.07
C THR A 378 -6.90 -8.34 -7.16
N THR A 379 -7.80 -8.36 -6.18
CA THR A 379 -9.02 -7.52 -6.19
C THR A 379 -9.10 -6.76 -4.87
N ALA A 380 -9.19 -5.43 -4.95
CA ALA A 380 -9.50 -4.61 -3.79
C ALA A 380 -11.01 -4.69 -3.48
N ASP A 381 -11.37 -4.70 -2.20
CA ASP A 381 -12.74 -4.76 -1.70
C ASP A 381 -13.70 -5.68 -2.49
N LYS A 382 -13.27 -6.92 -2.74
CA LYS A 382 -14.04 -7.89 -3.54
C LYS A 382 -15.47 -8.12 -3.03
N PHE A 383 -15.70 -7.84 -1.74
CA PHE A 383 -16.97 -8.08 -1.06
C PHE A 383 -17.84 -6.82 -0.92
N ASP A 384 -17.43 -5.68 -1.49
CA ASP A 384 -18.22 -4.45 -1.56
C ASP A 384 -18.62 -3.94 -0.16
N HIS A 385 -17.64 -3.93 0.76
CA HIS A 385 -17.84 -3.43 2.12
C HIS A 385 -17.71 -1.91 2.18
N VAL A 386 -16.84 -1.34 1.35
CA VAL A 386 -16.51 0.08 1.24
C VAL A 386 -17.35 0.67 0.13
N ILE A 387 -17.99 1.82 0.35
CA ILE A 387 -18.59 2.55 -0.77
C ILE A 387 -17.49 3.28 -1.52
N GLU A 388 -17.37 3.00 -2.81
CA GLU A 388 -16.37 3.60 -3.69
C GLU A 388 -17.02 4.42 -4.82
N GLU A 389 -16.19 5.16 -5.56
CA GLU A 389 -16.64 5.87 -6.77
C GLU A 389 -16.91 4.92 -7.93
N ASN A 390 -16.21 3.78 -7.97
CA ASN A 390 -16.34 2.79 -9.02
C ASN A 390 -16.02 1.40 -8.49
N GLU A 391 -17.03 0.53 -8.44
CA GLU A 391 -16.90 -0.87 -7.99
C GLU A 391 -16.46 -1.84 -9.11
N ASN A 392 -16.15 -1.33 -10.31
CA ASN A 392 -15.90 -2.14 -11.50
C ASN A 392 -14.44 -2.12 -11.97
N ASP A 393 -13.53 -1.45 -11.25
CA ASP A 393 -12.12 -1.34 -11.63
C ASP A 393 -11.12 -1.72 -10.52
N ASN A 394 -11.59 -2.46 -9.52
CA ASN A 394 -10.83 -2.89 -8.34
C ASN A 394 -9.86 -4.05 -8.62
N ALA A 395 -10.00 -4.72 -9.77
CA ALA A 395 -9.22 -5.90 -10.13
C ALA A 395 -7.97 -5.55 -10.94
N ALA A 396 -6.87 -6.21 -10.61
CA ALA A 396 -5.67 -6.29 -11.42
C ALA A 396 -5.23 -7.74 -11.60
N TYR A 397 -4.35 -7.97 -12.56
CA TYR A 397 -3.86 -9.31 -12.88
C TYR A 397 -2.37 -9.32 -13.22
N ALA A 398 -1.79 -10.50 -13.12
CA ALA A 398 -0.56 -10.88 -13.80
C ALA A 398 -0.75 -12.22 -14.52
N TYR A 399 -0.35 -12.25 -15.77
CA TYR A 399 -0.24 -13.45 -16.57
C TYR A 399 1.17 -14.00 -16.45
N ILE A 400 1.29 -15.23 -15.97
CA ILE A 400 2.57 -15.84 -15.66
C ILE A 400 2.70 -17.22 -16.29
N GLN A 401 3.93 -17.59 -16.60
CA GLN A 401 4.33 -18.95 -16.92
C GLN A 401 5.11 -19.52 -15.74
N VAL A 402 4.74 -20.72 -15.30
CA VAL A 402 5.44 -21.47 -14.26
C VAL A 402 6.12 -22.69 -14.88
N ASN A 403 7.41 -22.87 -14.57
CA ASN A 403 8.19 -24.06 -14.91
C ASN A 403 9.06 -24.44 -13.71
N GLY A 404 8.68 -25.51 -13.01
CA GLY A 404 9.20 -25.87 -11.70
C GLY A 404 8.94 -24.78 -10.68
N GLU A 405 10.00 -24.10 -10.26
CA GLU A 405 9.96 -22.96 -9.34
C GLU A 405 10.30 -21.63 -10.03
N GLN A 406 10.50 -21.65 -11.35
CA GLN A 406 10.73 -20.46 -12.14
C GLN A 406 9.39 -19.86 -12.54
N VAL A 407 9.23 -18.57 -12.28
CA VAL A 407 8.05 -17.81 -12.69
C VAL A 407 8.49 -16.73 -13.67
N LYS A 408 7.88 -16.73 -14.86
CA LYS A 408 8.07 -15.67 -15.85
C LYS A 408 6.77 -14.90 -15.99
N THR A 409 6.79 -13.61 -15.68
CA THR A 409 5.69 -12.71 -16.01
C THR A 409 5.65 -12.47 -17.52
N LEU A 410 4.49 -12.70 -18.12
CA LEU A 410 4.21 -12.47 -19.53
C LEU A 410 3.52 -11.12 -19.75
N GLU A 411 2.59 -10.78 -18.88
CA GLU A 411 1.82 -9.52 -18.89
C GLU A 411 1.35 -9.23 -17.46
N ARG A 412 1.11 -7.95 -17.13
CA ARG A 412 0.38 -7.56 -15.92
C ARG A 412 -0.36 -6.25 -16.19
N GLY A 413 -1.46 -6.01 -15.49
CA GLY A 413 -2.26 -4.83 -15.71
C GLY A 413 -3.46 -4.70 -14.79
N GLN A 414 -4.21 -3.61 -14.94
CA GLN A 414 -5.56 -3.48 -14.38
C GLN A 414 -6.57 -4.19 -15.29
N GLY A 415 -7.63 -4.72 -14.69
CA GLY A 415 -8.61 -5.59 -15.32
C GLY A 415 -8.62 -6.98 -14.69
N THR A 416 -9.54 -7.82 -15.13
CA THR A 416 -9.73 -9.14 -14.51
C THR A 416 -8.64 -10.14 -14.92
N ASP A 417 -8.13 -10.06 -16.15
CA ASP A 417 -7.20 -11.02 -16.75
C ASP A 417 -6.70 -10.52 -18.12
N PRO A 418 -5.78 -11.24 -18.80
CA PRO A 418 -5.25 -10.86 -20.12
C PRO A 418 -6.27 -10.85 -21.25
N TRP A 419 -7.45 -11.46 -21.09
CA TRP A 419 -8.49 -11.50 -22.11
C TRP A 419 -9.57 -10.44 -21.89
N ASP A 420 -9.52 -9.73 -20.76
CA ASP A 420 -10.32 -8.53 -20.52
C ASP A 420 -10.03 -7.49 -21.62
N LYS A 421 -11.10 -7.06 -22.29
CA LYS A 421 -11.05 -6.09 -23.41
C LYS A 421 -10.84 -4.66 -22.94
N THR A 422 -11.09 -4.39 -21.66
CA THR A 422 -10.97 -3.08 -21.03
C THR A 422 -9.68 -2.94 -20.23
N LYS A 423 -8.85 -3.99 -20.19
CA LYS A 423 -7.62 -4.02 -19.41
C LYS A 423 -6.66 -2.90 -19.78
N ILE A 424 -5.89 -2.47 -18.78
CA ILE A 424 -4.80 -1.50 -18.94
C ILE A 424 -3.51 -2.22 -18.58
N VAL A 425 -2.62 -2.42 -19.57
CA VAL A 425 -1.34 -3.12 -19.38
C VAL A 425 -0.31 -2.19 -18.72
N PHE A 426 0.46 -2.72 -17.78
CA PHE A 426 1.52 -2.02 -17.07
C PHE A 426 2.88 -2.49 -17.58
N THR A 427 3.55 -1.61 -18.31
CA THR A 427 4.82 -1.89 -18.99
C THR A 427 6.04 -1.25 -18.32
N GLY A 428 5.85 -0.44 -17.28
CA GLY A 428 6.92 0.28 -16.61
C GLY A 428 7.64 -0.56 -15.54
N VAL A 429 8.81 -0.06 -15.12
CA VAL A 429 9.71 -0.72 -14.16
C VAL A 429 9.24 -0.62 -12.70
N GLY A 430 8.38 0.35 -12.39
CA GLY A 430 7.83 0.55 -11.05
C GLY A 430 6.56 -0.27 -10.78
N PRO A 431 6.15 -0.41 -9.51
CA PRO A 431 5.00 -1.23 -9.12
C PRO A 431 3.71 -0.79 -9.83
N ALA A 432 3.43 0.51 -9.83
CA ALA A 432 2.25 1.10 -10.49
C ALA A 432 2.57 1.80 -11.83
N ALA A 433 3.73 1.50 -12.44
CA ALA A 433 4.18 2.23 -13.62
C ALA A 433 3.46 1.78 -14.91
N ARG A 434 2.76 2.73 -15.53
CA ARG A 434 2.27 2.66 -16.91
C ARG A 434 3.15 3.56 -17.75
N GLU A 435 3.88 3.02 -18.72
CA GLU A 435 4.50 3.87 -19.73
C GLU A 435 3.40 4.23 -20.73
N LEU A 436 3.00 5.51 -20.77
CA LEU A 436 2.19 6.01 -21.88
C LEU A 436 3.02 5.81 -23.15
N GLY A 437 2.58 4.92 -24.04
CA GLY A 437 3.31 4.61 -25.26
C GLY A 437 3.62 5.88 -26.07
N GLY A 438 4.90 6.13 -26.31
CA GLY A 438 5.39 7.22 -27.16
C GLY A 438 5.52 8.56 -26.42
N ALA A 439 6.61 9.28 -26.71
CA ALA A 439 6.85 10.64 -26.26
C ALA A 439 5.71 11.56 -26.72
N THR A 440 4.67 11.67 -25.90
CA THR A 440 3.62 12.65 -26.05
C THR A 440 3.96 13.78 -25.07
N THR A 441 4.38 14.90 -25.64
CA THR A 441 4.12 16.18 -25.00
C THR A 441 2.63 16.22 -24.71
N TYR A 442 2.28 16.21 -23.42
CA TYR A 442 0.90 16.45 -23.01
C TYR A 442 0.54 17.86 -23.46
N VAL A 443 -0.21 17.94 -24.56
CA VAL A 443 -0.94 19.15 -24.94
C VAL A 443 -2.30 19.00 -24.27
N PRO A 444 -2.68 19.91 -23.35
CA PRO A 444 -3.96 19.79 -22.66
C PRO A 444 -5.08 19.82 -23.69
N GLU A 445 -5.91 18.79 -23.69
CA GLU A 445 -7.16 18.80 -24.43
C GLU A 445 -8.04 19.89 -23.80
N ALA A 446 -8.50 20.83 -24.62
CA ALA A 446 -9.36 21.90 -24.15
C ALA A 446 -10.69 21.30 -23.66
N THR A 447 -11.05 21.61 -22.42
CA THR A 447 -12.41 21.56 -21.88
C THR A 447 -13.13 20.20 -22.01
N SER A 448 -12.74 19.24 -21.18
CA SER A 448 -13.72 18.41 -20.48
C SER A 448 -13.33 18.38 -19.01
N ALA A 449 -14.31 18.52 -18.11
CA ALA A 449 -14.05 18.61 -16.68
C ALA A 449 -13.42 17.30 -16.19
N GLU A 450 -12.14 17.33 -15.81
CA GLU A 450 -11.52 16.28 -15.01
C GLU A 450 -12.32 16.13 -13.70
N PRO A 451 -12.55 14.90 -13.21
CA PRO A 451 -13.18 14.69 -11.92
C PRO A 451 -12.36 15.41 -10.84
N ALA A 452 -13.06 16.19 -10.02
CA ALA A 452 -12.47 16.99 -8.95
C ALA A 452 -11.79 16.06 -7.92
N PRO A 453 -10.52 16.28 -7.56
CA PRO A 453 -9.88 15.51 -6.48
C PRO A 453 -10.21 16.06 -5.09
N ALA A 454 -10.16 15.15 -4.12
CA ALA A 454 -10.30 15.42 -2.71
C ALA A 454 -9.41 16.58 -2.27
N GLN A 455 -10.02 17.57 -1.64
CA GLN A 455 -9.44 18.10 -0.42
C GLN A 455 -10.20 17.42 0.72
N VAL A 456 -9.51 16.66 1.56
CA VAL A 456 -9.92 16.71 2.97
C VAL A 456 -9.68 18.17 3.34
N ALA A 457 -10.66 18.84 3.94
CA ALA A 457 -10.43 20.16 4.49
C ALA A 457 -9.08 20.11 5.23
N ASP A 458 -8.29 21.20 5.20
CA ASP A 458 -7.40 21.45 6.31
C ASP A 458 -8.33 21.49 7.54
N ALA A 459 -8.61 20.33 8.11
CA ALA A 459 -8.82 20.23 9.52
C ALA A 459 -7.52 20.79 10.04
N ALA A 460 -7.56 22.07 10.41
CA ALA A 460 -7.03 22.45 11.69
C ALA A 460 -7.53 21.38 12.68
N ILE A 461 -6.79 20.27 12.76
CA ILE A 461 -6.60 19.56 13.98
C ILE A 461 -5.96 20.63 14.83
N ASP A 462 -6.81 21.37 15.55
CA ASP A 462 -6.36 22.18 16.65
C ASP A 462 -5.42 21.27 17.44
N ASN A 463 -4.14 21.64 17.46
CA ASN A 463 -3.13 21.06 18.35
C ASN A 463 -3.46 21.36 19.84
N ALA A 464 -4.72 21.68 20.15
CA ALA A 464 -5.25 21.85 21.47
C ALA A 464 -5.49 20.48 22.09
N ALA A 465 -4.45 20.01 22.78
CA ALA A 465 -4.47 18.98 23.81
C ALA A 465 -4.72 17.53 23.34
N LEU A 466 -3.78 17.00 22.55
CA LEU A 466 -3.25 15.67 22.89
C LEU A 466 -2.58 15.80 24.26
N PRO A 467 -2.92 14.97 25.27
CA PRO A 467 -2.19 14.99 26.53
C PRO A 467 -0.74 14.61 26.23
N ARG A 468 0.17 15.59 26.36
CA ARG A 468 1.59 15.33 26.48
C ARG A 468 1.82 14.63 27.83
N THR A 469 1.54 13.33 27.90
CA THR A 469 2.02 12.49 28.99
C THR A 469 3.37 11.91 28.58
N GLY A 470 4.34 12.15 29.46
CA GLY A 470 5.77 11.94 29.31
C GLY A 470 6.25 10.67 28.60
N ALA A 471 7.47 10.80 28.09
CA ALA A 471 8.34 9.73 27.62
C ALA A 471 8.07 8.39 28.31
N ALA A 472 7.43 7.48 27.58
CA ALA A 472 7.40 6.08 27.94
C ALA A 472 8.39 5.36 27.02
N ASN A 473 9.55 5.03 27.58
CA ASN A 473 10.27 3.83 27.18
C ASN A 473 9.33 2.64 27.46
N GLY A 474 8.44 2.37 26.51
CA GLY A 474 7.40 1.36 26.58
C GLY A 474 7.66 0.28 25.55
N THR A 475 8.47 -0.69 25.95
CA THR A 475 8.76 -1.93 25.22
C THR A 475 7.45 -2.61 24.77
N LEU A 476 7.50 -3.33 23.64
CA LEU A 476 6.50 -4.24 23.02
C LEU A 476 5.60 -5.09 23.97
N VAL A 477 5.93 -5.14 25.26
CA VAL A 477 5.28 -5.86 26.36
C VAL A 477 3.85 -5.38 26.63
N GLY A 478 3.51 -4.10 26.36
CA GLY A 478 2.21 -3.51 26.70
C GLY A 478 1.02 -4.07 25.89
N VAL A 479 1.17 -4.22 24.57
CA VAL A 479 0.11 -4.75 23.68
C VAL A 479 -0.12 -6.25 23.96
N CYS A 480 0.97 -7.00 24.17
CA CYS A 480 0.92 -8.41 24.54
C CYS A 480 0.20 -8.63 25.88
N ALA A 481 0.40 -7.74 26.86
CA ALA A 481 -0.26 -7.83 28.17
C ALA A 481 -1.79 -7.62 28.09
N ILE A 482 -2.27 -6.71 27.23
CA ILE A 482 -3.70 -6.47 27.02
C ILE A 482 -4.37 -7.68 26.34
N VAL A 483 -3.74 -8.23 25.29
CA VAL A 483 -4.24 -9.43 24.59
C VAL A 483 -4.23 -10.65 25.51
N THR A 484 -3.16 -10.84 26.30
CA THR A 484 -3.07 -11.94 27.27
C THR A 484 -4.11 -11.78 28.39
N GLY A 485 -4.34 -10.56 28.87
CA GLY A 485 -5.36 -10.23 29.88
C GLY A 485 -6.80 -10.51 29.40
N ALA A 486 -7.11 -10.18 28.15
CA ALA A 486 -8.41 -10.47 27.54
C ALA A 486 -8.67 -11.98 27.40
N LEU A 487 -7.67 -12.76 26.95
CA LEU A 487 -7.77 -14.23 26.91
C LEU A 487 -7.99 -14.87 28.29
N LEU A 488 -7.40 -14.31 29.35
CA LEU A 488 -7.59 -14.75 30.73
C LEU A 488 -9.00 -14.42 31.28
N MET A 489 -9.59 -13.28 30.90
CA MET A 489 -10.97 -12.95 31.29
C MET A 489 -12.01 -13.83 30.60
N VAL A 490 -11.80 -14.19 29.34
CA VAL A 490 -12.69 -15.09 28.59
C VAL A 490 -12.70 -16.51 29.20
N ARG A 491 -11.54 -17.04 29.58
CA ARG A 491 -11.46 -18.35 30.26
C ARG A 491 -12.22 -18.39 31.60
N ARG A 492 -12.28 -17.27 32.34
CA ARG A 492 -13.05 -17.19 33.60
C ARG A 492 -14.56 -17.20 33.40
N ARG A 493 -15.09 -16.76 32.24
CA ARG A 493 -16.55 -16.80 31.97
C ARG A 493 -17.06 -18.16 31.54
N VAL A 494 -16.21 -19.04 30.99
CA VAL A 494 -16.61 -20.39 30.53
C VAL A 494 -16.67 -21.41 31.68
N GLN A 495 -16.08 -21.12 32.85
CA GLN A 495 -16.18 -21.95 34.06
C GLN A 495 -17.27 -21.44 35.02
N ALA A 496 -18.52 -21.40 34.58
CA ALA A 496 -19.67 -21.35 35.49
C ALA A 496 -20.16 -22.80 35.72
N THR A 497 -19.91 -23.31 36.94
CA THR A 497 -20.29 -24.65 37.40
C THR A 497 -21.80 -24.83 37.53
N PRO A 498 -22.38 -26.01 37.21
CA PRO A 498 -23.79 -26.28 37.43
C PRO A 498 -24.07 -26.64 38.89
N GLN A 499 -25.12 -26.06 39.49
CA GLN A 499 -25.57 -26.42 40.84
C GLN A 499 -26.20 -27.83 40.86
N PRO A 500 -25.88 -28.68 41.86
CA PRO A 500 -26.47 -30.01 41.96
C PRO A 500 -27.83 -30.00 42.69
N VAL A 501 -28.83 -30.57 42.02
CA VAL A 501 -30.16 -30.90 42.58
C VAL A 501 -30.01 -32.06 43.58
N ARG A 502 -30.47 -31.84 44.82
CA ARG A 502 -30.34 -32.78 45.94
C ARG A 502 -31.52 -33.77 45.95
N MET A 503 -31.33 -34.98 45.42
CA MET A 503 -32.30 -36.10 45.55
C MET A 503 -32.25 -36.71 46.96
N ARG A 504 -33.37 -36.65 47.69
CA ARG A 504 -33.61 -37.41 48.93
C ARG A 504 -33.95 -38.86 48.60
N ARG A 505 -33.11 -39.83 48.98
CA ARG A 505 -33.47 -41.26 49.03
C ARG A 505 -34.26 -41.57 50.30
N ARG A 506 -35.50 -42.05 50.15
CA ARG A 506 -36.27 -42.76 51.19
C ARG A 506 -35.69 -44.18 51.34
N ARG A 507 -35.40 -44.60 52.56
CA ARG A 507 -35.27 -46.01 52.96
C ARG A 507 -36.65 -46.55 53.32
N THR A 508 -36.99 -47.72 52.81
CA THR A 508 -38.12 -48.54 53.26
C THR A 508 -37.60 -49.90 53.74
N SER A 509 -38.13 -50.40 54.84
CA SER A 509 -38.08 -51.80 55.30
C SER A 509 -39.33 -52.04 56.17
N PRO A 510 -39.73 -53.29 56.44
CA PRO A 510 -40.78 -53.99 55.70
C PRO A 510 -42.04 -54.22 56.55
N GLY A 511 -43.16 -54.47 55.87
CA GLY A 511 -44.46 -54.83 56.44
C GLY A 511 -45.47 -54.98 55.33
#